data_AF-A0A661QPY5-F1
#
_entry.id   AF-A0A661QPY5-F1
#
_cell.length_a   1.000
_cell.length_b   1.000
_cell.length_c   1.000
_cell.angle_alpha   90.00
_cell.angle_beta   90.00
_cell.angle_gamma   90.00
#
_symmetry.space_group_name_H-M   'P 1'
#
loop_
_entity.id
_entity.type
_entity.pdbx_description
1 polymer ?
#
loop_
_entity_poly.entity_id
_entity_poly.type
_entity_poly.pdbx_seq_one_letter_code
_entity_poly.pdbx_strand_id
1 'polypeptide(L)'
;MIQHSALFYGDFIDFNTTSFRIRVTAVPPQTFQWINPESQVNLIFSDADEMLYSGECRIIKQIFCQKTREYVLEPLDHQIRKFKPKEFRSERQELLPSPNVIFRHPFTKKKMNMKVIDLSGSGFSVEEYNHNAVLFSGLIIPELEINFANNFNIKCKAQVVYRKIMGEEEDGDWAKCGLALLDMDMEEHSNFLALLHQAKNRNSYMCNVVNMDDLWNFFFESGFIYPKKYVFIQEKKDKIKETYKKLYTQNPKIARHFIYQDKGRILGHMAMVRFYENAWLIHHHAASGSGLNRAAVSVLDQVGRFSNASHGLYSLHMDYLFCYFRPENKFPNRVFGGVARDIKDPKASSLDTFAYFHYQKAYNGELHISEPWRIIKTENEDLIELEKFYEHKSGGLVLDVLDIKSGLDGCDDLSKEYQQFGFKREKHIFSLKNGIDLKAVFLVNISDIGLNMSDLTNCIKVFVLDSNGLSKDILYLTISSLSVKFEQHEMPVLIYPVSFAETQSVPYEKLYQMWVLNTQYGDQYFRCLKGLFRNISS
;
A
#
# COMPACT_ATOMS: atom_id res chain seq x y z
N MET A 1 -14.79 -9.14 30.03
CA MET A 1 -15.53 -7.91 30.42
C MET A 1 -14.61 -7.04 31.26
N ILE A 2 -14.55 -5.73 30.98
CA ILE A 2 -13.69 -4.77 31.66
C ILE A 2 -14.55 -3.65 32.23
N GLN A 3 -14.35 -3.30 33.49
CA GLN A 3 -14.99 -2.14 34.13
C GLN A 3 -14.06 -1.53 35.18
N HIS A 4 -13.85 -0.21 35.17
CA HIS A 4 -13.00 0.51 36.13
C HIS A 4 -11.63 -0.16 36.35
N SER A 5 -10.95 -0.54 35.27
CA SER A 5 -9.65 -1.26 35.29
C SER A 5 -9.67 -2.67 35.89
N ALA A 6 -10.85 -3.22 36.23
CA ALA A 6 -11.02 -4.61 36.61
C ALA A 6 -11.39 -5.46 35.38
N LEU A 7 -10.61 -6.51 35.14
CA LEU A 7 -10.82 -7.47 34.05
C LEU A 7 -11.46 -8.75 34.58
N PHE A 8 -12.63 -9.09 34.06
CA PHE A 8 -13.38 -10.28 34.39
C PHE A 8 -13.45 -11.23 33.18
N TYR A 9 -13.05 -12.48 33.41
CA TYR A 9 -13.10 -13.55 32.41
C TYR A 9 -14.38 -14.37 32.53
N GLY A 10 -14.78 -15.00 31.43
CA GLY A 10 -16.05 -15.68 31.35
C GLY A 10 -16.34 -16.29 29.98
N ASP A 11 -17.49 -16.94 29.89
CA ASP A 11 -17.97 -17.62 28.70
C ASP A 11 -19.10 -16.83 28.03
N PHE A 12 -19.11 -16.85 26.70
CA PHE A 12 -20.25 -16.43 25.90
C PHE A 12 -21.35 -17.50 25.96
N ILE A 13 -22.61 -17.11 26.23
CA ILE A 13 -23.74 -18.04 26.33
C ILE A 13 -24.59 -18.00 25.07
N ASP A 14 -25.21 -16.85 24.81
CA ASP A 14 -26.10 -16.63 23.66
C ASP A 14 -26.16 -15.13 23.31
N PHE A 15 -26.81 -14.80 22.19
CA PHE A 15 -27.05 -13.43 21.76
C PHE A 15 -28.31 -13.32 20.92
N ASN A 16 -28.79 -12.09 20.80
CA ASN A 16 -29.61 -11.64 19.69
C ASN A 16 -28.98 -10.36 19.10
N THR A 17 -29.62 -9.71 18.14
CA THR A 17 -29.05 -8.52 17.48
C THR A 17 -28.90 -7.30 18.38
N THR A 18 -29.50 -7.30 19.58
CA THR A 18 -29.51 -6.15 20.49
C THR A 18 -28.89 -6.44 21.85
N SER A 19 -28.54 -7.69 22.17
CA SER A 19 -28.00 -8.05 23.48
C SER A 19 -27.19 -9.33 23.46
N PHE A 20 -26.25 -9.42 24.39
CA PHE A 20 -25.41 -10.58 24.65
C PHE A 20 -25.69 -11.13 26.04
N ARG A 21 -25.68 -12.45 26.18
CA ARG A 21 -25.67 -13.12 27.47
C ARG A 21 -24.30 -13.75 27.71
N ILE A 22 -23.69 -13.39 28.83
CA ILE A 22 -22.37 -13.90 29.22
C ILE A 22 -22.42 -14.49 30.62
N ARG A 23 -21.54 -15.44 30.90
CA ARG A 23 -21.27 -15.95 32.24
C ARG A 23 -19.89 -15.50 32.68
N VAL A 24 -19.79 -14.85 33.82
CA VAL A 24 -18.54 -14.31 34.36
C VAL A 24 -18.12 -15.06 35.62
N THR A 25 -16.81 -15.28 35.74
CA THR A 25 -16.16 -15.86 36.92
C THR A 25 -15.27 -14.80 37.58
N ALA A 26 -15.38 -14.65 38.90
CA ALA A 26 -14.48 -13.79 39.67
C ALA A 26 -13.37 -14.65 40.31
N VAL A 27 -12.11 -14.28 40.09
CA VAL A 27 -10.95 -14.98 40.65
C VAL A 27 -10.34 -14.13 41.77
N PRO A 28 -10.28 -14.61 43.02
CA PRO A 28 -9.71 -13.84 44.13
C PRO A 28 -8.33 -13.24 43.80
N PRO A 29 -8.06 -11.98 44.20
CA PRO A 29 -8.82 -11.15 45.14
C PRO A 29 -10.06 -10.45 44.53
N GLN A 30 -10.35 -10.66 43.24
CA GLN A 30 -11.51 -10.07 42.58
C GLN A 30 -12.82 -10.61 43.15
N THR A 31 -13.81 -9.73 43.32
CA THR A 31 -15.18 -10.10 43.71
C THR A 31 -16.19 -9.49 42.76
N PHE A 32 -17.38 -10.07 42.66
CA PHE A 32 -18.45 -9.50 41.85
C PHE A 32 -18.99 -8.16 42.38
N GLN A 33 -18.61 -7.73 43.59
CA GLN A 33 -18.99 -6.41 44.13
C GLN A 33 -18.24 -5.28 43.40
N TRP A 34 -17.16 -5.59 42.71
CA TRP A 34 -16.42 -4.62 41.90
C TRP A 34 -17.14 -4.27 40.59
N ILE A 35 -18.22 -4.99 40.25
CA ILE A 35 -19.05 -4.72 39.07
C ILE A 35 -20.22 -3.83 39.50
N ASN A 36 -20.27 -2.61 38.97
CA ASN A 36 -21.41 -1.70 39.11
C ASN A 36 -22.41 -1.91 37.95
N PRO A 37 -23.63 -2.42 38.22
CA PRO A 37 -24.69 -2.57 37.21
C PRO A 37 -25.05 -1.28 36.47
N GLU A 38 -24.98 -0.14 37.17
CA GLU A 38 -25.40 1.17 36.66
C GLU A 38 -24.32 1.86 35.81
N SER A 39 -23.13 1.27 35.72
CA SER A 39 -22.03 1.80 34.91
C SER A 39 -21.83 0.97 33.66
N GLN A 40 -21.29 1.61 32.62
CA GLN A 40 -20.94 0.93 31.38
C GLN A 40 -19.84 -0.12 31.60
N VAL A 41 -19.83 -1.13 30.74
CA VAL A 41 -18.79 -2.15 30.70
C VAL A 41 -18.21 -2.22 29.30
N ASN A 42 -16.92 -2.48 29.20
CA ASN A 42 -16.26 -2.82 27.94
C ASN A 42 -16.29 -4.34 27.76
N LEU A 43 -16.91 -4.79 26.68
CA LEU A 43 -17.02 -6.20 26.35
C LEU A 43 -16.07 -6.54 25.21
N ILE A 44 -15.32 -7.63 25.38
CA ILE A 44 -14.43 -8.19 24.37
C ILE A 44 -14.80 -9.66 24.24
N PHE A 45 -15.03 -10.11 23.01
CA PHE A 45 -15.11 -11.53 22.66
C PHE A 45 -13.93 -11.90 21.79
N SER A 46 -13.31 -13.03 22.11
CA SER A 46 -12.24 -13.64 21.32
C SER A 46 -12.46 -15.14 21.17
N ASP A 47 -11.97 -15.69 20.08
CA ASP A 47 -11.83 -17.13 19.86
C ASP A 47 -10.33 -17.40 19.66
N ALA A 48 -9.73 -18.15 20.59
CA ALA A 48 -8.28 -18.20 20.76
C ALA A 48 -7.65 -16.79 20.82
N ASP A 49 -6.71 -16.50 19.92
CA ASP A 49 -6.01 -15.20 19.85
C ASP A 49 -6.73 -14.17 18.95
N GLU A 50 -7.86 -14.54 18.34
CA GLU A 50 -8.58 -13.65 17.43
C GLU A 50 -9.74 -12.93 18.12
N MET A 51 -9.71 -11.60 18.11
CA MET A 51 -10.80 -10.76 18.60
C MET A 51 -11.97 -10.77 17.60
N LEU A 52 -13.15 -11.17 18.08
CA LEU A 52 -14.39 -11.29 17.30
C LEU A 52 -15.36 -10.12 17.52
N TYR A 53 -15.24 -9.42 18.65
CA TYR A 53 -16.07 -8.26 18.98
C TYR A 53 -15.40 -7.43 20.09
N SER A 54 -15.54 -6.11 20.01
CA SER A 54 -15.24 -5.20 21.11
C SER A 54 -16.21 -4.03 21.08
N GLY A 55 -16.76 -3.66 22.24
CA GLY A 55 -17.68 -2.53 22.34
C GLY A 55 -18.12 -2.23 23.77
N GLU A 56 -18.63 -1.01 23.94
CA GLU A 56 -19.25 -0.57 25.19
C GLU A 56 -20.67 -1.10 25.29
N CYS A 57 -21.03 -1.62 26.46
CA CYS A 57 -22.33 -2.19 26.76
C CYS A 57 -22.87 -1.64 28.08
N ARG A 58 -24.20 -1.64 28.24
CA ARG A 58 -24.87 -1.49 29.54
C ARG A 58 -25.36 -2.83 30.05
N ILE A 59 -25.35 -3.01 31.37
CA ILE A 59 -25.92 -4.20 32.00
C ILE A 59 -27.43 -4.00 32.15
N ILE A 60 -28.23 -4.85 31.50
CA ILE A 60 -29.70 -4.76 31.58
C ILE A 60 -30.31 -5.84 32.49
N LYS A 61 -29.58 -6.92 32.78
CA LYS A 61 -30.03 -7.98 33.69
C LYS A 61 -28.85 -8.71 34.32
N GLN A 62 -29.03 -9.15 35.56
CA GLN A 62 -28.08 -9.98 36.30
C GLN A 62 -28.76 -11.24 36.84
N ILE A 63 -28.08 -12.37 36.76
CA ILE A 63 -28.55 -13.66 37.28
C ILE A 63 -27.45 -14.23 38.17
N PHE A 64 -27.82 -14.54 39.42
CA PHE A 64 -26.90 -15.03 40.43
C PHE A 64 -26.80 -16.55 40.36
N CYS A 65 -25.58 -17.08 40.18
CA CYS A 65 -25.26 -18.49 40.34
C CYS A 65 -24.24 -18.67 41.49
N GLN A 66 -24.00 -19.90 41.96
CA GLN A 66 -23.20 -20.13 43.18
C GLN A 66 -21.76 -19.60 43.08
N LYS A 67 -21.06 -19.81 41.96
CA LYS A 67 -19.65 -19.41 41.75
C LYS A 67 -19.45 -18.49 40.55
N THR A 68 -20.52 -18.19 39.82
CA THR A 68 -20.51 -17.40 38.59
C THR A 68 -21.67 -16.41 38.62
N ARG A 69 -21.60 -15.36 37.80
CA ARG A 69 -22.75 -14.49 37.53
C ARG A 69 -23.01 -14.41 36.05
N GLU A 70 -24.27 -14.48 35.66
CA GLU A 70 -24.63 -14.22 34.27
C GLU A 70 -25.14 -12.79 34.12
N TYR A 71 -24.75 -12.16 33.02
CA TYR A 71 -25.11 -10.79 32.68
C TYR A 71 -25.74 -10.78 31.30
N VAL A 72 -26.84 -10.04 31.17
CA VAL A 72 -27.35 -9.63 29.86
C VAL A 72 -26.88 -8.20 29.61
N LEU A 73 -26.16 -8.04 28.52
CA LEU A 73 -25.47 -6.81 28.13
C LEU A 73 -26.07 -6.30 26.82
N GLU A 74 -26.39 -5.01 26.77
CA GLU A 74 -26.85 -4.34 25.55
C GLU A 74 -25.76 -3.42 25.02
N PRO A 75 -25.31 -3.59 23.76
CA PRO A 75 -24.37 -2.67 23.13
C PRO A 75 -24.94 -1.25 23.06
N LEU A 76 -24.09 -0.26 23.31
CA LEU A 76 -24.50 1.14 23.23
C LEU A 76 -24.48 1.69 21.79
N ASP A 77 -23.55 1.18 20.98
CA ASP A 77 -23.36 1.60 19.59
C ASP A 77 -23.92 0.58 18.61
N HIS A 78 -24.93 0.99 17.84
CA HIS A 78 -25.45 0.22 16.70
C HIS A 78 -24.83 0.63 15.36
N GLN A 79 -23.91 1.60 15.36
CA GLN A 79 -23.12 2.01 14.21
C GLN A 79 -21.70 2.38 14.66
N ILE A 80 -20.73 1.60 14.23
CA ILE A 80 -19.32 1.83 14.56
C ILE A 80 -18.59 2.50 13.39
N ARG A 81 -17.49 3.19 13.72
CA ARG A 81 -16.57 3.77 12.73
C ARG A 81 -15.22 3.07 12.85
N LYS A 82 -14.99 2.04 12.03
CA LYS A 82 -13.72 1.30 12.01
C LYS A 82 -12.56 2.14 11.49
N PHE A 83 -12.80 2.92 10.43
CA PHE A 83 -11.81 3.75 9.77
C PHE A 83 -12.18 5.23 9.86
N LYS A 84 -11.16 6.10 9.78
CA LYS A 84 -11.37 7.54 9.66
C LYS A 84 -12.28 7.83 8.45
N PRO A 85 -13.32 8.66 8.60
CA PRO A 85 -14.16 9.04 7.47
C PRO A 85 -13.33 9.69 6.35
N LYS A 86 -13.49 9.17 5.12
CA LYS A 86 -12.87 9.72 3.91
C LYS A 86 -13.81 10.73 3.25
N GLU A 87 -13.26 11.85 2.78
CA GLU A 87 -13.92 12.79 1.85
C GLU A 87 -14.12 12.10 0.50
N PHE A 88 -13.09 11.42 0.00
CA PHE A 88 -13.12 10.69 -1.27
C PHE A 88 -13.32 9.21 -1.01
N ARG A 89 -14.56 8.74 -1.11
CA ARG A 89 -14.91 7.33 -0.88
C ARG A 89 -14.81 6.50 -2.15
N SER A 90 -14.50 5.22 -1.98
CA SER A 90 -14.68 4.23 -3.03
C SER A 90 -16.16 4.18 -3.44
N GLU A 91 -16.40 4.21 -4.74
CA GLU A 91 -17.76 4.15 -5.29
C GLU A 91 -18.37 2.78 -5.01
N ARG A 92 -19.65 2.77 -4.60
CA ARG A 92 -20.43 1.56 -4.40
C ARG A 92 -21.12 1.18 -5.70
N GLN A 93 -21.08 -0.10 -6.02
CA GLN A 93 -21.63 -0.67 -7.23
C GLN A 93 -22.64 -1.76 -6.88
N GLU A 94 -23.74 -1.76 -7.60
CA GLU A 94 -24.71 -2.85 -7.64
C GLU A 94 -24.40 -3.69 -8.86
N LEU A 95 -23.91 -4.91 -8.64
CA LEU A 95 -23.52 -5.81 -9.74
C LEU A 95 -24.70 -6.67 -10.18
N LEU A 96 -24.73 -6.97 -11.48
CA LEU A 96 -25.74 -7.84 -12.10
C LEU A 96 -25.01 -8.96 -12.87
N PRO A 97 -25.11 -10.23 -12.44
CA PRO A 97 -25.81 -10.71 -11.24
C PRO A 97 -25.12 -10.26 -9.94
N SER A 98 -25.92 -10.15 -8.87
CA SER A 98 -25.39 -9.81 -7.53
C SER A 98 -24.66 -11.02 -6.92
N PRO A 99 -23.50 -10.80 -6.27
CA PRO A 99 -22.80 -11.85 -5.55
C PRO A 99 -23.48 -12.22 -4.22
N ASN A 100 -23.11 -13.37 -3.69
CA ASN A 100 -23.48 -13.80 -2.35
C ASN A 100 -22.26 -13.74 -1.42
N VAL A 101 -22.52 -13.57 -0.13
CA VAL A 101 -21.54 -13.63 0.93
C VAL A 101 -21.77 -14.89 1.75
N ILE A 102 -20.74 -15.71 1.88
CA ILE A 102 -20.78 -16.99 2.56
C ILE A 102 -19.72 -17.01 3.65
N PHE A 103 -20.12 -17.36 4.87
CA PHE A 103 -19.19 -17.49 5.99
C PHE A 103 -19.75 -18.45 7.05
N ARG A 104 -18.89 -18.95 7.93
CA ARG A 104 -19.31 -19.64 9.15
C ARG A 104 -19.38 -18.60 10.27
N HIS A 105 -20.56 -18.38 10.84
CA HIS A 105 -20.74 -17.36 11.87
C HIS A 105 -19.85 -17.65 13.09
N PRO A 106 -19.05 -16.69 13.59
CA PRO A 106 -18.04 -16.95 14.62
C PRO A 106 -18.61 -17.51 15.93
N PHE A 107 -19.79 -17.04 16.34
CA PHE A 107 -20.47 -17.47 17.57
C PHE A 107 -21.38 -18.70 17.39
N THR A 108 -22.34 -18.68 16.44
CA THR A 108 -23.28 -19.81 16.24
C THR A 108 -22.66 -21.00 15.52
N LYS A 109 -21.50 -20.81 14.88
CA LYS A 109 -20.83 -21.80 14.02
C LYS A 109 -21.70 -22.31 12.86
N LYS A 110 -22.84 -21.68 12.56
CA LYS A 110 -23.71 -22.00 11.42
C LYS A 110 -23.15 -21.38 10.15
N LYS A 111 -23.39 -22.03 9.01
CA LYS A 111 -23.07 -21.46 7.69
C LYS A 111 -24.13 -20.44 7.32
N MET A 112 -23.69 -19.24 6.98
CA MET A 112 -24.52 -18.15 6.49
C MET A 112 -24.33 -18.01 4.99
N ASN A 113 -25.41 -17.64 4.30
CA ASN A 113 -25.41 -17.25 2.89
C ASN A 113 -26.33 -16.06 2.74
N MET A 114 -25.78 -14.91 2.37
CA MET A 114 -26.49 -13.62 2.34
C MET A 114 -26.25 -12.94 1.00
N LYS A 115 -27.29 -12.33 0.44
CA LYS A 115 -27.18 -11.62 -0.83
C LYS A 115 -26.52 -10.25 -0.61
N VAL A 116 -25.62 -9.88 -1.51
CA VAL A 116 -24.98 -8.56 -1.50
C VAL A 116 -25.90 -7.55 -2.18
N ILE A 117 -26.13 -6.41 -1.54
CA ILE A 117 -26.89 -5.30 -2.12
C ILE A 117 -25.97 -4.46 -3.00
N ASP A 118 -24.84 -4.04 -2.43
CA ASP A 118 -23.85 -3.20 -3.08
C ASP A 118 -22.45 -3.48 -2.53
N LEU A 119 -21.42 -3.18 -3.31
CA LEU A 119 -20.01 -3.40 -2.95
C LEU A 119 -19.09 -2.28 -3.44
N SER A 120 -17.99 -2.08 -2.72
CA SER A 120 -16.93 -1.12 -3.02
C SER A 120 -15.59 -1.71 -2.61
N GLY A 121 -14.49 -1.06 -3.03
CA GLY A 121 -13.14 -1.46 -2.63
C GLY A 121 -12.86 -1.40 -1.11
N SER A 122 -13.75 -0.83 -0.29
CA SER A 122 -13.56 -0.72 1.17
C SER A 122 -14.58 -1.51 2.00
N GLY A 123 -15.55 -2.17 1.36
CA GLY A 123 -16.69 -2.76 2.06
C GLY A 123 -17.89 -2.97 1.17
N PHE A 124 -18.88 -3.68 1.71
CA PHE A 124 -20.12 -4.04 1.02
C PHE A 124 -21.30 -3.98 1.98
N SER A 125 -22.50 -4.23 1.47
CA SER A 125 -23.72 -4.34 2.25
C SER A 125 -24.50 -5.59 1.88
N VAL A 126 -25.14 -6.21 2.87
CA VAL A 126 -25.97 -7.41 2.71
C VAL A 126 -27.37 -7.19 3.26
N GLU A 127 -28.30 -8.00 2.78
CA GLU A 127 -29.68 -8.09 3.31
C GLU A 127 -29.80 -9.24 4.32
N GLU A 128 -30.60 -9.02 5.36
CA GLU A 128 -30.90 -10.01 6.39
C GLU A 128 -32.35 -9.84 6.88
N TYR A 129 -33.11 -10.92 6.98
CA TYR A 129 -34.45 -10.89 7.57
C TYR A 129 -34.39 -10.68 9.09
N ASN A 130 -35.26 -9.82 9.65
CA ASN A 130 -35.25 -9.51 11.07
C ASN A 130 -35.47 -10.75 11.97
N HIS A 131 -36.34 -11.68 11.58
CA HIS A 131 -36.69 -12.84 12.38
C HIS A 131 -35.55 -13.88 12.51
N ASN A 132 -34.57 -13.85 11.60
CA ASN A 132 -33.41 -14.76 11.57
C ASN A 132 -32.08 -14.01 11.70
N ALA A 133 -32.12 -12.79 12.23
CA ALA A 133 -30.96 -11.91 12.21
C ALA A 133 -29.82 -12.39 13.13
N VAL A 134 -28.62 -12.47 12.58
CA VAL A 134 -27.39 -12.88 13.28
C VAL A 134 -26.30 -11.81 13.21
N LEU A 135 -26.41 -10.82 12.31
CA LEU A 135 -25.44 -9.73 12.23
C LEU A 135 -25.75 -8.64 13.25
N PHE A 136 -24.75 -8.28 14.04
CA PHE A 136 -24.77 -7.14 14.95
C PHE A 136 -23.53 -6.27 14.75
N SER A 137 -23.67 -4.97 14.96
CA SER A 137 -22.58 -4.00 14.81
C SER A 137 -21.41 -4.35 15.74
N GLY A 138 -20.19 -4.33 15.22
CA GLY A 138 -18.99 -4.76 15.95
C GLY A 138 -18.53 -6.17 15.61
N LEU A 139 -19.40 -7.06 15.10
CA LEU A 139 -19.03 -8.44 14.76
C LEU A 139 -17.92 -8.47 13.70
N ILE A 140 -16.79 -9.07 14.05
CA ILE A 140 -15.70 -9.40 13.14
C ILE A 140 -15.95 -10.81 12.60
N ILE A 141 -15.88 -10.95 11.28
CA ILE A 141 -15.94 -12.22 10.56
C ILE A 141 -14.53 -12.47 10.01
N PRO A 142 -13.76 -13.37 10.65
CA PRO A 142 -12.37 -13.66 10.27
C PRO A 142 -12.22 -14.13 8.83
N GLU A 143 -13.09 -15.05 8.42
CA GLU A 143 -13.08 -15.69 7.12
C GLU A 143 -14.47 -15.58 6.49
N LEU A 144 -14.54 -14.84 5.38
CA LEU A 144 -15.72 -14.62 4.59
C LEU A 144 -15.38 -14.76 3.11
N GLU A 145 -16.27 -15.39 2.35
CA GLU A 145 -16.16 -15.55 0.91
C GLU A 145 -17.23 -14.71 0.20
N ILE A 146 -16.81 -13.84 -0.72
CA ILE A 146 -17.69 -13.18 -1.68
C ILE A 146 -17.73 -14.06 -2.93
N ASN A 147 -18.86 -14.71 -3.16
CA ASN A 147 -19.09 -15.66 -4.25
C ASN A 147 -19.80 -14.98 -5.43
N PHE A 148 -19.14 -15.02 -6.59
CA PHE A 148 -19.66 -14.56 -7.87
C PHE A 148 -19.98 -15.78 -8.74
N ALA A 149 -21.25 -15.91 -9.13
CA ALA A 149 -21.73 -16.93 -10.06
C ALA A 149 -21.21 -18.36 -9.75
N ASN A 150 -21.11 -18.71 -8.46
CA ASN A 150 -20.70 -20.01 -7.90
C ASN A 150 -19.25 -20.47 -8.13
N ASN A 151 -18.52 -19.89 -9.09
CA ASN A 151 -17.20 -20.40 -9.50
C ASN A 151 -16.04 -19.45 -9.19
N PHE A 152 -16.33 -18.22 -8.80
CA PHE A 152 -15.30 -17.23 -8.47
C PHE A 152 -15.56 -16.70 -7.06
N ASN A 153 -14.64 -17.03 -6.14
CA ASN A 153 -14.75 -16.71 -4.72
C ASN A 153 -13.60 -15.79 -4.33
N ILE A 154 -13.91 -14.76 -3.56
CA ILE A 154 -12.92 -13.85 -2.99
C ILE A 154 -12.97 -13.96 -1.48
N LYS A 155 -11.84 -14.36 -0.88
CA LYS A 155 -11.70 -14.47 0.58
C LYS A 155 -11.30 -13.14 1.20
N CYS A 156 -11.96 -12.76 2.29
CA CYS A 156 -11.60 -11.57 3.06
C CYS A 156 -11.98 -11.66 4.53
N LYS A 157 -11.37 -10.79 5.32
CA LYS A 157 -11.77 -10.49 6.70
C LYS A 157 -12.63 -9.23 6.70
N ALA A 158 -13.76 -9.26 7.42
CA ALA A 158 -14.70 -8.15 7.45
C ALA A 158 -15.24 -7.85 8.85
N GLN A 159 -15.76 -6.64 9.06
CA GLN A 159 -16.45 -6.26 10.28
C GLN A 159 -17.77 -5.59 9.98
N VAL A 160 -18.83 -6.01 10.69
CA VAL A 160 -20.14 -5.36 10.63
C VAL A 160 -20.04 -3.98 11.26
N VAL A 161 -20.25 -2.93 10.46
CA VAL A 161 -20.13 -1.53 10.89
C VAL A 161 -21.45 -0.89 11.23
N TYR A 162 -22.55 -1.34 10.63
CA TYR A 162 -23.90 -0.88 10.99
C TYR A 162 -24.94 -1.92 10.63
N ARG A 163 -26.10 -1.79 11.28
CA ARG A 163 -27.35 -2.47 10.93
C ARG A 163 -28.46 -1.44 10.87
N LYS A 164 -29.22 -1.41 9.77
CA LYS A 164 -30.35 -0.49 9.57
C LYS A 164 -31.60 -1.28 9.21
N ILE A 165 -32.68 -1.11 9.97
CA ILE A 165 -33.98 -1.71 9.65
C ILE A 165 -34.58 -0.95 8.46
N MET A 166 -35.07 -1.68 7.46
CA MET A 166 -35.48 -1.16 6.16
C MET A 166 -36.98 -1.40 5.90
N GLY A 167 -37.82 -1.24 6.93
CA GLY A 167 -39.30 -1.29 6.81
C GLY A 167 -39.88 -2.61 6.30
N GLU A 168 -41.22 -2.64 6.19
CA GLU A 168 -41.96 -3.75 5.60
C GLU A 168 -41.98 -3.58 4.06
N GLU A 169 -41.18 -4.36 3.34
CA GLU A 169 -41.44 -4.65 1.93
C GLU A 169 -42.43 -5.83 1.83
N GLU A 170 -42.90 -6.17 0.61
CA GLU A 170 -43.88 -7.25 0.37
C GLU A 170 -43.45 -8.62 0.95
N ASP A 171 -42.16 -8.83 1.23
CA ASP A 171 -41.56 -10.05 1.81
C ASP A 171 -41.19 -9.94 3.31
N GLY A 172 -41.68 -8.91 4.00
CA GLY A 172 -41.54 -8.73 5.44
C GLY A 172 -40.35 -7.86 5.89
N ASP A 173 -40.23 -7.76 7.20
CA ASP A 173 -39.31 -6.88 7.91
C ASP A 173 -37.83 -7.30 7.71
N TRP A 174 -37.05 -6.49 7.00
CA TRP A 174 -35.64 -6.76 6.69
C TRP A 174 -34.68 -5.68 7.19
N ALA A 175 -33.40 -6.01 7.25
CA ALA A 175 -32.34 -5.11 7.65
C ALA A 175 -31.18 -5.09 6.65
N LYS A 176 -30.67 -3.89 6.38
CA LYS A 176 -29.42 -3.66 5.64
C LYS A 176 -28.26 -3.63 6.62
N CYS A 177 -27.32 -4.56 6.44
CA CYS A 177 -26.09 -4.63 7.24
C CYS A 177 -24.91 -4.15 6.40
N GLY A 178 -24.15 -3.20 6.90
CA GLY A 178 -22.92 -2.74 6.26
C GLY A 178 -21.70 -3.44 6.84
N LEU A 179 -20.81 -3.92 5.98
CA LEU A 179 -19.55 -4.55 6.35
C LEU A 179 -18.37 -3.75 5.77
N ALA A 180 -17.37 -3.48 6.60
CA ALA A 180 -16.10 -2.92 6.17
C ALA A 180 -15.09 -4.05 5.98
N LEU A 181 -14.31 -3.99 4.89
CA LEU A 181 -13.18 -4.90 4.68
C LEU A 181 -12.06 -4.53 5.66
N LEU A 182 -11.56 -5.52 6.38
CA LEU A 182 -10.45 -5.36 7.32
C LEU A 182 -9.13 -5.76 6.68
N ASP A 183 -9.12 -6.89 5.99
CA ASP A 183 -7.95 -7.34 5.25
C ASP A 183 -8.36 -8.34 4.16
N MET A 184 -7.47 -8.52 3.18
CA MET A 184 -7.65 -9.42 2.05
C MET A 184 -6.26 -9.78 1.50
N ASP A 185 -6.06 -11.04 1.10
CA ASP A 185 -4.80 -11.41 0.42
C ASP A 185 -4.61 -10.55 -0.84
N MET A 186 -3.36 -10.21 -1.17
CA MET A 186 -3.01 -9.37 -2.29
C MET A 186 -3.56 -9.84 -3.65
N GLU A 187 -3.65 -11.16 -3.87
CA GLU A 187 -4.20 -11.74 -5.11
C GLU A 187 -5.73 -11.59 -5.14
N GLU A 188 -6.40 -11.96 -4.05
CA GLU A 188 -7.84 -11.82 -3.87
C GLU A 188 -8.27 -10.36 -4.04
N HIS A 189 -7.51 -9.44 -3.46
CA HIS A 189 -7.73 -8.00 -3.56
C HIS A 189 -7.54 -7.48 -4.99
N SER A 190 -6.54 -8.00 -5.71
CA SER A 190 -6.34 -7.67 -7.13
C SER A 190 -7.55 -8.10 -7.95
N ASN A 191 -8.00 -9.35 -7.79
CA ASN A 191 -9.13 -9.84 -8.56
C ASN A 191 -10.43 -9.09 -8.21
N PHE A 192 -10.64 -8.76 -6.93
CA PHE A 192 -11.78 -7.98 -6.46
C PHE A 192 -11.85 -6.60 -7.12
N LEU A 193 -10.76 -5.84 -7.07
CA LEU A 193 -10.74 -4.50 -7.64
C LEU A 193 -10.74 -4.51 -9.17
N ALA A 194 -10.21 -5.55 -9.81
CA ALA A 194 -10.28 -5.69 -11.27
C ALA A 194 -11.75 -5.74 -11.73
N LEU A 195 -12.58 -6.54 -11.05
CA LEU A 195 -14.02 -6.61 -11.31
C LEU A 195 -14.70 -5.26 -11.08
N LEU A 196 -14.46 -4.61 -9.94
CA LEU A 196 -15.07 -3.31 -9.63
C LEU A 196 -14.64 -2.20 -10.60
N HIS A 197 -13.37 -2.16 -10.99
CA HIS A 197 -12.89 -1.17 -11.94
C HIS A 197 -13.53 -1.37 -13.32
N GLN A 198 -13.66 -2.62 -13.76
CA GLN A 198 -14.26 -2.95 -15.05
C GLN A 198 -15.77 -2.71 -15.06
N ALA A 199 -16.48 -3.03 -13.98
CA ALA A 199 -17.91 -2.78 -13.85
C ALA A 199 -18.23 -1.27 -13.90
N LYS A 200 -17.37 -0.42 -13.34
CA LYS A 200 -17.48 1.04 -13.50
C LYS A 200 -17.13 1.52 -14.91
N ASN A 201 -16.12 0.93 -15.53
CA ASN A 201 -15.66 1.33 -16.85
C ASN A 201 -15.17 0.10 -17.62
N ARG A 202 -15.97 -0.35 -18.59
CA ARG A 202 -15.68 -1.52 -19.43
C ARG A 202 -14.35 -1.48 -20.20
N ASN A 203 -13.76 -0.29 -20.34
CA ASN A 203 -12.47 -0.07 -21.00
C ASN A 203 -11.29 -0.05 -20.01
N SER A 204 -11.54 -0.12 -18.70
CA SER A 204 -10.52 -0.17 -17.65
C SER A 204 -10.24 -1.61 -17.25
N TYR A 205 -8.97 -2.01 -17.36
CA TYR A 205 -8.49 -3.34 -17.02
C TYR A 205 -7.36 -3.22 -16.00
N MET A 206 -7.38 -4.10 -15.00
CA MET A 206 -6.34 -4.21 -14.00
C MET A 206 -5.85 -5.65 -13.95
N CYS A 207 -4.54 -5.85 -14.01
CA CYS A 207 -3.89 -7.17 -13.95
C CYS A 207 -4.52 -8.21 -14.90
N ASN A 208 -5.04 -7.77 -16.04
CA ASN A 208 -5.64 -8.66 -17.05
C ASN A 208 -4.56 -9.37 -17.86
N VAL A 209 -4.97 -10.41 -18.60
CA VAL A 209 -4.12 -11.05 -19.60
C VAL A 209 -3.85 -10.06 -20.74
N VAL A 210 -2.58 -9.85 -21.05
CA VAL A 210 -2.12 -8.90 -22.08
C VAL A 210 -1.31 -9.64 -23.13
N ASN A 211 -1.57 -9.37 -24.41
CA ASN A 211 -0.67 -9.76 -25.47
C ASN A 211 0.62 -8.92 -25.37
N MET A 212 1.75 -9.57 -25.07
CA MET A 212 3.02 -8.89 -24.87
C MET A 212 3.48 -8.14 -26.11
N ASP A 213 3.24 -8.66 -27.32
CA ASP A 213 3.64 -7.98 -28.55
C ASP A 213 2.85 -6.68 -28.76
N ASP A 214 1.54 -6.70 -28.46
CA ASP A 214 0.70 -5.50 -28.50
C ASP A 214 1.13 -4.46 -27.46
N LEU A 215 1.53 -4.92 -26.26
CA LEU A 215 2.06 -4.04 -25.22
C LEU A 215 3.38 -3.37 -25.65
N TRP A 216 4.30 -4.14 -26.25
CA TRP A 216 5.55 -3.59 -26.77
C TRP A 216 5.28 -2.59 -27.90
N ASN A 217 4.43 -2.94 -28.87
CA ASN A 217 4.03 -2.04 -29.96
C ASN A 217 3.46 -0.73 -29.40
N PHE A 218 2.57 -0.82 -28.40
CA PHE A 218 2.03 0.34 -27.72
C PHE A 218 3.09 1.24 -27.07
N PHE A 219 4.12 0.67 -26.42
CA PHE A 219 5.19 1.47 -25.84
C PHE A 219 6.03 2.21 -26.88
N PHE A 220 6.17 1.67 -28.09
CA PHE A 220 6.79 2.36 -29.22
C PHE A 220 5.86 3.44 -29.78
N GLU A 221 4.60 3.11 -30.08
CA GLU A 221 3.61 4.03 -30.66
C GLU A 221 3.31 5.24 -29.76
N SER A 222 3.29 5.03 -28.44
CA SER A 222 3.05 6.11 -27.46
C SER A 222 4.27 7.03 -27.26
N GLY A 223 5.43 6.70 -27.83
CA GLY A 223 6.69 7.41 -27.60
C GLY A 223 7.29 7.17 -26.21
N PHE A 224 6.76 6.21 -25.44
CA PHE A 224 7.32 5.82 -24.14
C PHE A 224 8.72 5.22 -24.27
N ILE A 225 8.98 4.51 -25.37
CA ILE A 225 10.31 4.08 -25.80
C ILE A 225 10.77 5.00 -26.95
N TYR A 226 11.48 6.08 -26.59
CA TYR A 226 12.12 6.99 -27.53
C TYR A 226 13.52 6.49 -27.95
N PRO A 227 14.12 6.97 -29.05
CA PRO A 227 15.34 6.39 -29.62
C PRO A 227 16.50 6.18 -28.64
N LYS A 228 16.83 7.18 -27.81
CA LYS A 228 17.88 7.04 -26.78
C LYS A 228 17.57 5.95 -25.74
N LYS A 229 16.31 5.76 -25.38
CA LYS A 229 15.88 4.69 -24.45
C LYS A 229 15.88 3.33 -25.12
N TYR A 230 15.56 3.27 -26.41
CA TYR A 230 15.65 2.04 -27.19
C TYR A 230 17.08 1.49 -27.22
N VAL A 231 18.10 2.34 -27.38
CA VAL A 231 19.51 1.90 -27.35
C VAL A 231 19.84 1.12 -26.07
N PHE A 232 19.43 1.64 -24.90
CA PHE A 232 19.60 0.95 -23.62
C PHE A 232 18.82 -0.38 -23.54
N ILE A 233 17.58 -0.40 -24.04
CA ILE A 233 16.73 -1.60 -24.02
C ILE A 233 17.24 -2.66 -24.99
N GLN A 234 17.78 -2.27 -26.15
CA GLN A 234 18.13 -3.16 -27.24
C GLN A 234 19.20 -4.18 -26.83
N GLU A 235 20.25 -3.75 -26.13
CA GLU A 235 21.33 -4.62 -25.65
C GLU A 235 20.85 -5.69 -24.67
N LYS A 236 19.79 -5.39 -23.92
CA LYS A 236 19.24 -6.23 -22.84
C LYS A 236 17.82 -6.74 -23.14
N LYS A 237 17.41 -6.68 -24.42
CA LYS A 237 16.03 -6.85 -24.85
C LYS A 237 15.39 -8.15 -24.36
N ASP A 238 16.10 -9.26 -24.51
CA ASP A 238 15.54 -10.58 -24.20
C ASP A 238 15.32 -10.75 -22.69
N LYS A 239 16.27 -10.30 -21.86
CA LYS A 239 16.12 -10.28 -20.40
C LYS A 239 14.95 -9.39 -19.96
N ILE A 240 14.84 -8.18 -20.53
CA ILE A 240 13.73 -7.28 -20.21
C ILE A 240 12.39 -7.90 -20.61
N LYS A 241 12.30 -8.51 -21.81
CA LYS A 241 11.08 -9.20 -22.26
C LYS A 241 10.70 -10.35 -21.32
N GLU A 242 11.68 -11.11 -20.82
CA GLU A 242 11.44 -12.17 -19.85
C GLU A 242 10.90 -11.64 -18.52
N THR A 243 11.53 -10.60 -17.96
CA THR A 243 11.05 -9.90 -16.75
C THR A 243 9.59 -9.46 -16.91
N TYR A 244 9.27 -8.81 -18.02
CA TYR A 244 7.91 -8.37 -18.32
C TYR A 244 6.93 -9.53 -18.48
N LYS A 245 7.33 -10.60 -19.16
CA LYS A 245 6.48 -11.79 -19.28
C LYS A 245 6.13 -12.34 -17.90
N LYS A 246 7.11 -12.46 -16.99
CA LYS A 246 6.85 -12.91 -15.62
C LYS A 246 5.90 -11.96 -14.89
N LEU A 247 6.19 -10.65 -14.88
CA LEU A 247 5.38 -9.64 -14.19
C LEU A 247 3.91 -9.61 -14.66
N TYR A 248 3.65 -9.77 -15.97
CA TYR A 248 2.30 -9.58 -16.54
C TYR A 248 1.52 -10.87 -16.71
N THR A 249 2.17 -12.04 -16.64
CA THR A 249 1.48 -13.34 -16.81
C THR A 249 1.40 -14.16 -15.54
N GLN A 250 2.26 -13.91 -14.56
CA GLN A 250 2.29 -14.66 -13.30
C GLN A 250 1.68 -13.88 -12.14
N ASN A 251 1.13 -12.67 -12.39
CA ASN A 251 0.47 -11.79 -11.42
C ASN A 251 1.13 -11.80 -10.02
N PRO A 252 2.44 -11.52 -9.91
CA PRO A 252 3.14 -11.67 -8.65
C PRO A 252 2.63 -10.62 -7.66
N LYS A 253 2.54 -10.97 -6.37
CA LYS A 253 1.98 -10.10 -5.32
C LYS A 253 2.65 -8.72 -5.26
N ILE A 254 3.88 -8.62 -5.75
CA ILE A 254 4.71 -7.41 -5.84
C ILE A 254 4.38 -6.43 -6.98
N ALA A 255 3.55 -6.76 -7.98
CA ALA A 255 3.35 -5.90 -9.15
C ALA A 255 1.88 -5.75 -9.57
N ARG A 256 1.51 -4.58 -10.12
CA ARG A 256 0.18 -4.30 -10.66
C ARG A 256 0.30 -3.54 -11.98
N HIS A 257 -0.55 -3.83 -12.94
CA HIS A 257 -0.68 -3.05 -14.17
C HIS A 257 -2.12 -2.63 -14.42
N PHE A 258 -2.26 -1.45 -15.03
CA PHE A 258 -3.52 -0.78 -15.31
C PHE A 258 -3.53 -0.39 -16.78
N ILE A 259 -4.55 -0.85 -17.50
CA ILE A 259 -4.65 -0.66 -18.93
C ILE A 259 -6.00 -0.05 -19.26
N TYR A 260 -5.98 0.97 -20.11
CA TYR A 260 -7.16 1.46 -20.78
C TYR A 260 -7.17 0.89 -22.20
N GLN A 261 -8.15 0.02 -22.50
CA GLN A 261 -8.28 -0.65 -23.79
C GLN A 261 -9.63 -0.33 -24.43
N ASP A 262 -9.63 -0.10 -25.74
CA ASP A 262 -10.85 0.00 -26.55
C ASP A 262 -10.79 -0.98 -27.71
N LYS A 263 -11.80 -1.86 -27.82
CA LYS A 263 -11.88 -2.91 -28.85
C LYS A 263 -10.58 -3.73 -28.99
N GLY A 264 -9.96 -4.07 -27.84
CA GLY A 264 -8.69 -4.83 -27.78
C GLY A 264 -7.44 -3.99 -28.01
N ARG A 265 -7.53 -2.74 -28.47
CA ARG A 265 -6.38 -1.86 -28.64
C ARG A 265 -6.00 -1.20 -27.32
N ILE A 266 -4.72 -1.27 -26.95
CA ILE A 266 -4.17 -0.55 -25.80
C ILE A 266 -4.05 0.94 -26.15
N LEU A 267 -4.65 1.78 -25.32
CA LEU A 267 -4.62 3.24 -25.48
C LEU A 267 -3.98 3.94 -24.29
N GLY A 268 -3.93 3.29 -23.12
CA GLY A 268 -3.28 3.81 -21.92
C GLY A 268 -2.71 2.69 -21.07
N HIS A 269 -1.60 2.95 -20.40
CA HIS A 269 -0.90 2.02 -19.53
C HIS A 269 -0.29 2.75 -18.32
N MET A 270 -0.35 2.12 -17.15
CA MET A 270 0.44 2.47 -15.98
C MET A 270 0.75 1.19 -15.19
N ALA A 271 1.89 1.14 -14.52
CA ALA A 271 2.27 0.01 -13.68
C ALA A 271 2.69 0.48 -12.29
N MET A 272 2.64 -0.44 -11.34
CA MET A 272 3.12 -0.27 -9.98
C MET A 272 3.91 -1.50 -9.54
N VAL A 273 4.93 -1.28 -8.72
CA VAL A 273 5.70 -2.36 -8.10
C VAL A 273 6.01 -2.04 -6.64
N ARG A 274 5.78 -2.98 -5.72
CA ARG A 274 6.17 -2.87 -4.31
C ARG A 274 7.67 -3.09 -4.21
N PHE A 275 8.43 -2.02 -4.08
CA PHE A 275 9.91 -2.07 -4.14
C PHE A 275 10.59 -1.90 -2.78
N TYR A 276 9.87 -1.29 -1.84
CA TYR A 276 10.22 -1.17 -0.42
C TYR A 276 9.06 -1.71 0.42
N GLU A 277 9.32 -2.01 1.68
CA GLU A 277 8.46 -2.85 2.53
C GLU A 277 7.01 -2.34 2.50
N ASN A 278 6.81 -1.05 2.76
CA ASN A 278 5.49 -0.41 2.78
C ASN A 278 5.29 0.65 1.68
N ALA A 279 6.05 0.55 0.57
CA ALA A 279 5.99 1.55 -0.50
C ALA A 279 5.92 0.99 -1.92
N TRP A 280 4.97 1.51 -2.68
CA TRP A 280 4.73 1.16 -4.08
C TRP A 280 5.26 2.24 -5.03
N LEU A 281 6.16 1.82 -5.92
CA LEU A 281 6.66 2.64 -7.02
C LEU A 281 5.62 2.67 -8.14
N ILE A 282 5.09 3.84 -8.48
CA ILE A 282 4.28 4.07 -9.69
C ILE A 282 5.22 4.37 -10.85
N HIS A 283 5.02 3.68 -11.98
CA HIS A 283 5.89 3.79 -13.15
C HIS A 283 5.16 3.46 -14.47
N HIS A 284 5.90 3.59 -15.57
CA HIS A 284 5.45 3.25 -16.93
C HIS A 284 4.14 3.90 -17.37
N HIS A 285 3.92 5.15 -16.97
CA HIS A 285 2.79 5.93 -17.46
C HIS A 285 2.95 6.25 -18.95
N ALA A 286 2.08 5.68 -19.78
CA ALA A 286 2.09 5.86 -21.23
C ALA A 286 0.65 5.95 -21.75
N ALA A 287 0.45 6.73 -22.81
CA ALA A 287 -0.85 6.86 -23.48
C ALA A 287 -0.65 7.14 -24.99
N SER A 288 -1.60 6.66 -25.81
CA SER A 288 -1.57 6.86 -27.26
C SER A 288 -1.94 8.30 -27.65
N GLY A 289 -1.33 8.80 -28.73
CA GLY A 289 -1.49 10.17 -29.23
C GLY A 289 -2.93 10.55 -29.59
N SER A 290 -3.70 9.62 -30.17
CA SER A 290 -5.10 9.80 -30.51
C SER A 290 -5.98 9.54 -29.27
N GLY A 291 -6.23 10.59 -28.47
CA GLY A 291 -6.99 10.49 -27.20
C GLY A 291 -6.15 10.67 -25.93
N LEU A 292 -4.94 11.22 -26.08
CA LEU A 292 -3.91 11.46 -25.05
C LEU A 292 -4.46 11.83 -23.67
N ASN A 293 -5.39 12.79 -23.59
CA ASN A 293 -5.90 13.26 -22.30
C ASN A 293 -6.77 12.20 -21.61
N ARG A 294 -7.67 11.52 -22.33
CA ARG A 294 -8.62 10.60 -21.70
C ARG A 294 -7.96 9.32 -21.24
N ALA A 295 -7.12 8.70 -22.07
CA ALA A 295 -6.47 7.44 -21.73
C ALA A 295 -5.43 7.63 -20.60
N ALA A 296 -4.61 8.70 -20.67
CA ALA A 296 -3.63 9.00 -19.64
C ALA A 296 -4.28 9.29 -18.28
N VAL A 297 -5.36 10.08 -18.26
CA VAL A 297 -6.13 10.37 -17.03
C VAL A 297 -6.85 9.12 -16.54
N SER A 298 -7.37 8.27 -17.43
CA SER A 298 -8.08 7.05 -17.04
C SER A 298 -7.19 6.07 -16.29
N VAL A 299 -5.95 5.83 -16.75
CA VAL A 299 -5.03 4.93 -16.02
C VAL A 299 -4.52 5.54 -14.71
N LEU A 300 -4.36 6.86 -14.65
CA LEU A 300 -4.02 7.56 -13.40
C LEU A 300 -5.16 7.49 -12.38
N ASP A 301 -6.41 7.68 -12.82
CA ASP A 301 -7.61 7.52 -11.99
C ASP A 301 -7.79 6.06 -11.52
N GLN A 302 -7.44 5.07 -12.36
CA GLN A 302 -7.38 3.67 -11.93
C GLN A 302 -6.38 3.46 -10.78
N VAL A 303 -5.15 3.97 -10.89
CA VAL A 303 -4.16 3.90 -9.80
C VAL A 303 -4.64 4.62 -8.54
N GLY A 304 -5.26 5.79 -8.69
CA GLY A 304 -5.84 6.53 -7.56
C GLY A 304 -6.91 5.72 -6.83
N ARG A 305 -7.86 5.11 -7.57
CA ARG A 305 -8.93 4.28 -6.98
C ARG A 305 -8.40 3.03 -6.30
N PHE A 306 -7.46 2.35 -6.97
CA PHE A 306 -6.76 1.20 -6.40
C PHE A 306 -6.13 1.58 -5.07
N SER A 307 -5.35 2.66 -5.05
CA SER A 307 -4.66 3.12 -3.85
C SER A 307 -5.63 3.53 -2.74
N ASN A 308 -6.75 4.18 -3.09
CA ASN A 308 -7.76 4.60 -2.12
C ASN A 308 -8.46 3.42 -1.43
N ALA A 309 -8.69 2.35 -2.18
CA ALA A 309 -9.27 1.11 -1.66
C ALA A 309 -8.26 0.29 -0.85
N SER A 310 -6.98 0.31 -1.24
CA SER A 310 -5.95 -0.61 -0.74
C SER A 310 -5.29 -0.18 0.57
N HIS A 311 -5.02 1.13 0.76
CA HIS A 311 -4.09 1.56 1.81
C HIS A 311 -4.54 1.29 3.26
N GLY A 312 -5.82 0.95 3.47
CA GLY A 312 -6.31 0.55 4.79
C GLY A 312 -6.09 -0.93 5.11
N LEU A 313 -5.66 -1.73 4.13
CA LEU A 313 -5.45 -3.17 4.27
C LEU A 313 -3.99 -3.42 4.61
N TYR A 314 -3.77 -4.13 5.71
CA TYR A 314 -2.42 -4.45 6.20
C TYR A 314 -1.64 -5.25 5.16
N SER A 315 -2.26 -6.27 4.56
CA SER A 315 -1.61 -7.17 3.59
C SER A 315 -1.12 -6.47 2.31
N LEU A 316 -1.54 -5.22 2.05
CA LEU A 316 -1.20 -4.48 0.84
C LEU A 316 0.08 -3.64 0.98
N HIS A 317 0.56 -3.41 2.20
CA HIS A 317 1.81 -2.70 2.46
C HIS A 317 1.92 -1.37 1.70
N MET A 318 0.91 -0.50 1.85
CA MET A 318 0.74 0.69 1.02
C MET A 318 0.63 1.96 1.85
N ASP A 319 1.55 2.11 2.80
CA ASP A 319 1.69 3.35 3.57
C ASP A 319 2.15 4.50 2.66
N TYR A 320 2.96 4.18 1.64
CA TYR A 320 3.49 5.17 0.71
C TYR A 320 3.31 4.79 -0.76
N LEU A 321 3.04 5.81 -1.57
CA LEU A 321 3.18 5.77 -3.01
C LEU A 321 4.32 6.69 -3.41
N PHE A 322 5.13 6.29 -4.38
CA PHE A 322 6.18 7.16 -4.90
C PHE A 322 6.41 6.98 -6.38
N CYS A 323 6.98 7.98 -7.03
CA CYS A 323 7.43 7.87 -8.41
C CYS A 323 8.62 8.78 -8.70
N TYR A 324 9.34 8.46 -9.77
CA TYR A 324 10.39 9.31 -10.31
C TYR A 324 9.91 9.98 -11.59
N PHE A 325 10.13 11.28 -11.69
CA PHE A 325 9.92 12.01 -12.94
C PHE A 325 10.97 13.09 -13.11
N ARG A 326 11.19 13.50 -14.36
CA ARG A 326 12.05 14.65 -14.68
C ARG A 326 11.22 15.93 -14.58
N PRO A 327 11.70 16.99 -13.91
CA PRO A 327 10.91 18.21 -13.70
C PRO A 327 10.51 18.90 -15.02
N GLU A 328 11.25 18.68 -16.11
CA GLU A 328 10.94 19.21 -17.45
C GLU A 328 9.76 18.47 -18.11
N ASN A 329 9.42 17.26 -17.64
CA ASN A 329 8.24 16.54 -18.11
C ASN A 329 6.98 17.23 -17.54
N LYS A 330 6.31 18.04 -18.38
CA LYS A 330 5.16 18.88 -17.98
C LYS A 330 4.03 18.13 -17.27
N PHE A 331 3.65 16.95 -17.76
CA PHE A 331 2.53 16.19 -17.18
C PHE A 331 2.80 15.73 -15.74
N PRO A 332 3.82 14.89 -15.45
CA PRO A 332 4.07 14.42 -14.08
C PRO A 332 4.46 15.56 -13.13
N ASN A 333 5.17 16.60 -13.60
CA ASN A 333 5.45 17.76 -12.76
C ASN A 333 4.18 18.56 -12.42
N ARG A 334 3.20 18.64 -13.33
CA ARG A 334 1.89 19.25 -13.04
C ARG A 334 1.06 18.40 -12.08
N VAL A 335 1.06 17.08 -12.24
CA VAL A 335 0.28 16.16 -11.41
C VAL A 335 0.95 15.95 -10.06
N PHE A 336 2.05 15.19 -10.02
CA PHE A 336 2.72 14.80 -8.77
C PHE A 336 3.46 15.99 -8.14
N GLY A 337 4.19 16.75 -8.97
CA GLY A 337 4.84 17.97 -8.50
C GLY A 337 3.84 19.01 -7.99
N GLY A 338 2.70 19.16 -8.68
CA GLY A 338 1.62 20.08 -8.28
C GLY A 338 0.99 19.68 -6.95
N VAL A 339 0.66 18.39 -6.80
CA VAL A 339 0.12 17.83 -5.54
C VAL A 339 0.98 18.20 -4.34
N ALA A 340 2.28 17.92 -4.38
CA ALA A 340 3.14 18.19 -3.22
C ALA A 340 3.22 19.70 -2.90
N ARG A 341 3.25 20.56 -3.93
CA ARG A 341 3.24 22.02 -3.77
C ARG A 341 1.90 22.57 -3.26
N ASP A 342 0.80 21.92 -3.60
CA ASP A 342 -0.55 22.32 -3.18
C ASP A 342 -0.86 21.88 -1.74
N ILE A 343 -0.42 20.67 -1.36
CA ILE A 343 -0.60 20.11 -0.01
C ILE A 343 0.17 20.91 1.04
N LYS A 344 1.38 21.40 0.71
CA LYS A 344 2.23 22.24 1.58
C LYS A 344 2.56 21.62 2.95
N ASP A 345 2.55 20.29 3.01
CA ASP A 345 2.96 19.52 4.16
C ASP A 345 3.92 18.41 3.67
N PRO A 346 5.22 18.52 3.93
CA PRO A 346 6.20 17.55 3.45
C PRO A 346 6.03 16.17 4.09
N LYS A 347 5.31 16.04 5.22
CA LYS A 347 4.97 14.75 5.85
C LYS A 347 3.73 14.10 5.24
N ALA A 348 2.93 14.85 4.49
CA ALA A 348 1.83 14.32 3.69
C ALA A 348 2.29 14.00 2.26
N SER A 349 3.03 14.90 1.62
CA SER A 349 3.61 14.67 0.29
C SER A 349 4.89 15.48 0.08
N SER A 350 5.99 14.82 -0.31
CA SER A 350 7.30 15.45 -0.50
C SER A 350 7.82 15.35 -1.94
N LEU A 351 8.74 16.24 -2.28
CA LEU A 351 9.51 16.23 -3.52
C LEU A 351 10.99 16.40 -3.19
N ASP A 352 11.79 15.40 -3.53
CA ASP A 352 13.23 15.44 -3.36
C ASP A 352 13.92 15.28 -4.71
N THR A 353 14.83 16.19 -5.03
CA THR A 353 15.52 16.21 -6.33
C THR A 353 16.88 15.55 -6.21
N PHE A 354 17.17 14.64 -7.14
CA PHE A 354 18.41 13.90 -7.26
C PHE A 354 19.13 14.25 -8.56
N ALA A 355 20.44 14.46 -8.48
CA ALA A 355 21.30 14.52 -9.65
C ALA A 355 21.60 13.10 -10.15
N TYR A 356 21.35 12.84 -11.43
CA TYR A 356 21.44 11.50 -12.01
C TYR A 356 22.54 11.41 -13.05
N PHE A 357 23.34 10.34 -13.00
CA PHE A 357 24.26 9.96 -14.06
C PHE A 357 24.41 8.44 -14.12
N HIS A 358 24.82 7.93 -15.28
CA HIS A 358 25.30 6.57 -15.36
C HIS A 358 26.78 6.52 -14.99
N TYR A 359 27.10 5.70 -14.00
CA TYR A 359 28.47 5.33 -13.72
C TYR A 359 28.89 4.23 -14.73
N GLN A 360 30.14 4.27 -15.17
CA GLN A 360 30.72 3.26 -16.05
C GLN A 360 31.85 2.59 -15.27
N LYS A 361 31.77 1.27 -15.11
CA LYS A 361 32.75 0.54 -14.31
C LYS A 361 34.12 0.58 -14.97
N ALA A 362 35.07 1.25 -14.34
CA ALA A 362 36.45 1.24 -14.81
C ALA A 362 37.19 -0.03 -14.40
N TYR A 363 36.79 -0.68 -13.30
CA TYR A 363 37.50 -1.79 -12.69
C TYR A 363 36.53 -2.75 -11.99
N ASN A 364 36.81 -4.06 -12.02
CA ASN A 364 35.95 -5.11 -11.47
C ASN A 364 36.42 -5.66 -10.10
N GLY A 365 37.52 -5.16 -9.55
CA GLY A 365 38.00 -5.54 -8.22
C GLY A 365 37.70 -4.50 -7.14
N GLU A 366 37.86 -4.90 -5.87
CA GLU A 366 37.77 -3.96 -4.75
C GLU A 366 38.90 -2.93 -4.82
N LEU A 367 38.53 -1.65 -4.84
CA LEU A 367 39.50 -0.56 -4.71
C LEU A 367 39.66 -0.23 -3.23
N HIS A 368 40.90 -0.27 -2.77
CA HIS A 368 41.25 0.24 -1.45
C HIS A 368 41.13 1.76 -1.45
N ILE A 369 40.21 2.26 -0.62
CA ILE A 369 40.18 3.66 -0.25
C ILE A 369 41.25 3.87 0.82
N SER A 370 42.13 4.84 0.60
CA SER A 370 43.21 5.17 1.53
C SER A 370 42.66 5.80 2.81
N GLU A 371 43.30 5.46 3.94
CA GLU A 371 43.10 6.19 5.20
C GLU A 371 43.26 7.71 4.98
N PRO A 372 42.44 8.55 5.63
CA PRO A 372 41.49 8.25 6.72
C PRO A 372 40.10 7.78 6.26
N TRP A 373 39.89 7.52 4.98
CA TRP A 373 38.57 7.22 4.43
C TRP A 373 38.21 5.75 4.56
N ARG A 374 36.97 5.45 4.93
CA ARG A 374 36.48 4.08 5.11
C ARG A 374 35.05 3.94 4.61
N ILE A 375 34.79 2.81 3.95
CA ILE A 375 33.44 2.35 3.61
C ILE A 375 33.10 1.24 4.60
N ILE A 376 32.05 1.43 5.37
CA ILE A 376 31.56 0.43 6.32
C ILE A 376 30.10 0.11 6.05
N LYS A 377 29.63 -1.04 6.52
CA LYS A 377 28.19 -1.29 6.61
C LYS A 377 27.60 -0.23 7.55
N THR A 378 26.50 0.39 7.14
CA THR A 378 25.88 1.47 7.93
C THR A 378 25.45 0.99 9.30
N GLU A 379 25.78 1.78 10.31
CA GLU A 379 25.45 1.55 11.72
C GLU A 379 24.20 2.35 12.12
N ASN A 380 23.59 2.03 13.26
CA ASN A 380 22.38 2.74 13.71
C ASN A 380 22.65 4.22 14.02
N GLU A 381 23.84 4.55 14.54
CA GLU A 381 24.28 5.92 14.79
C GLU A 381 24.35 6.74 13.49
N ASP A 382 24.81 6.11 12.40
CA ASP A 382 24.87 6.75 11.09
C ASP A 382 23.47 7.07 10.54
N LEU A 383 22.50 6.18 10.76
CA LEU A 383 21.11 6.40 10.37
C LEU A 383 20.46 7.53 11.18
N ILE A 384 20.75 7.64 12.48
CA ILE A 384 20.29 8.76 13.31
C ILE A 384 20.83 10.08 12.77
N GLU A 385 22.10 10.13 12.35
CA GLU A 385 22.70 11.32 11.77
C GLU A 385 22.09 11.66 10.40
N LEU A 386 21.88 10.66 9.53
CA LEU A 386 21.18 10.81 8.25
C LEU A 386 19.76 11.35 8.43
N GLU A 387 19.02 10.84 9.40
CA GLU A 387 17.68 11.32 9.73
C GLU A 387 17.67 12.79 10.14
N LYS A 388 18.57 13.19 11.05
CA LYS A 388 18.70 14.59 11.48
C LYS A 388 19.04 15.51 10.31
N PHE A 389 19.99 15.09 9.47
CA PHE A 389 20.36 15.83 8.27
C PHE A 389 19.17 15.98 7.32
N TYR A 390 18.48 14.89 7.00
CA TYR A 390 17.36 14.89 6.06
C TYR A 390 16.16 15.68 6.58
N GLU A 391 15.85 15.57 7.87
CA GLU A 391 14.79 16.35 8.51
C GLU A 391 15.06 17.85 8.40
N HIS A 392 16.31 18.27 8.63
CA HIS A 392 16.71 19.67 8.47
C HIS A 392 16.69 20.13 7.00
N LYS A 393 17.10 19.27 6.06
CA LYS A 393 17.27 19.64 4.65
C LYS A 393 15.98 19.62 3.84
N SER A 394 15.11 18.64 4.08
CA SER A 394 13.88 18.38 3.33
C SER A 394 12.64 18.33 4.23
N GLY A 395 12.76 17.65 5.39
CA GLY A 395 11.60 17.33 6.22
C GLY A 395 10.61 16.37 5.55
N GLY A 396 10.96 15.80 4.39
CA GLY A 396 10.10 14.95 3.57
C GLY A 396 9.98 13.51 4.05
N LEU A 397 9.69 12.61 3.10
CA LEU A 397 9.34 11.21 3.33
C LEU A 397 10.27 10.21 2.62
N VAL A 398 11.37 10.65 2.00
CA VAL A 398 12.25 9.75 1.24
C VAL A 398 12.86 8.68 2.14
N LEU A 399 13.34 9.03 3.33
CA LEU A 399 13.93 8.02 4.22
C LEU A 399 12.88 7.01 4.72
N ASP A 400 11.62 7.44 4.91
CA ASP A 400 10.49 6.56 5.22
C ASP A 400 10.26 5.54 4.11
N VAL A 401 10.21 6.00 2.86
CA VAL A 401 9.94 5.14 1.69
C VAL A 401 11.07 4.16 1.42
N LEU A 402 12.32 4.57 1.59
CA LEU A 402 13.48 3.74 1.23
C LEU A 402 13.81 2.71 2.31
N ASP A 403 13.05 2.66 3.40
CA ASP A 403 13.31 1.84 4.60
C ASP A 403 14.74 2.04 5.13
N ILE A 404 15.15 3.31 5.32
CA ILE A 404 16.49 3.72 5.77
C ILE A 404 16.43 4.61 7.03
N LYS A 405 15.69 4.16 8.04
CA LYS A 405 15.61 4.79 9.36
C LYS A 405 16.19 3.88 10.44
N SER A 406 16.70 4.50 11.49
CA SER A 406 17.16 3.86 12.72
C SER A 406 16.05 2.99 13.33
N GLY A 407 16.43 1.82 13.85
CA GLY A 407 15.48 0.86 14.44
C GLY A 407 14.65 0.07 13.42
N LEU A 408 14.81 0.32 12.12
CA LEU A 408 14.31 -0.58 11.07
C LEU A 408 15.34 -1.69 10.81
N ASP A 409 15.51 -2.59 11.78
CA ASP A 409 16.42 -3.72 11.63
C ASP A 409 15.88 -4.70 10.57
N GLY A 410 16.58 -4.79 9.45
CA GLY A 410 16.79 -6.01 8.68
C GLY A 410 15.56 -6.85 8.30
N CYS A 411 14.43 -6.23 7.92
CA CYS A 411 13.33 -6.98 7.31
C CYS A 411 13.71 -7.35 5.86
N ASP A 412 14.38 -8.48 5.69
CA ASP A 412 14.70 -9.04 4.37
C ASP A 412 13.52 -9.81 3.75
N ASP A 413 12.32 -9.63 4.31
CA ASP A 413 11.13 -10.39 3.94
C ASP A 413 10.66 -10.04 2.52
N LEU A 414 10.74 -8.77 2.10
CA LEU A 414 10.49 -8.40 0.72
C LEU A 414 11.49 -9.05 -0.26
N SER A 415 12.78 -9.11 0.09
CA SER A 415 13.80 -9.74 -0.75
C SER A 415 13.50 -11.24 -0.95
N LYS A 416 13.08 -11.92 0.12
CA LYS A 416 12.64 -13.34 0.06
C LYS A 416 11.39 -13.52 -0.79
N GLU A 417 10.41 -12.61 -0.69
CA GLU A 417 9.20 -12.67 -1.50
C GLU A 417 9.51 -12.52 -2.99
N TYR A 418 10.40 -11.60 -3.37
CA TYR A 418 10.89 -11.50 -4.75
C TYR A 418 11.51 -12.82 -5.23
N GLN A 419 12.36 -13.44 -4.40
CA GLN A 419 13.00 -14.73 -4.72
C GLN A 419 11.98 -15.85 -4.93
N GLN A 420 10.91 -15.91 -4.12
CA GLN A 420 9.82 -16.87 -4.29
C GLN A 420 9.14 -16.77 -5.65
N PHE A 421 9.07 -15.55 -6.21
CA PHE A 421 8.53 -15.29 -7.55
C PHE A 421 9.60 -15.37 -8.66
N GLY A 422 10.83 -15.80 -8.34
CA GLY A 422 11.91 -15.92 -9.31
C GLY A 422 12.51 -14.59 -9.76
N PHE A 423 12.40 -13.55 -8.92
CA PHE A 423 13.03 -12.25 -9.11
C PHE A 423 14.17 -12.02 -8.11
N LYS A 424 15.12 -11.18 -8.49
CA LYS A 424 16.19 -10.63 -7.66
C LYS A 424 15.79 -9.25 -7.17
N ARG A 425 15.85 -9.05 -5.86
CA ARG A 425 15.83 -7.73 -5.21
C ARG A 425 16.68 -7.81 -3.96
N GLU A 426 17.66 -6.93 -3.85
CA GLU A 426 18.51 -6.78 -2.69
C GLU A 426 18.68 -5.30 -2.35
N LYS A 427 18.85 -5.02 -1.06
CA LYS A 427 19.06 -3.68 -0.52
C LYS A 427 20.25 -3.71 0.42
N HIS A 428 21.28 -2.91 0.15
CA HIS A 428 22.46 -2.78 1.00
C HIS A 428 22.71 -1.31 1.34
N ILE A 429 23.10 -1.01 2.57
CA ILE A 429 23.35 0.36 3.04
C ILE A 429 24.79 0.45 3.56
N PHE A 430 25.54 1.42 3.04
CA PHE A 430 26.93 1.68 3.40
C PHE A 430 27.15 3.12 3.81
N SER A 431 28.04 3.32 4.77
CA SER A 431 28.47 4.63 5.24
C SER A 431 29.89 4.91 4.77
N LEU A 432 30.11 6.11 4.23
CA LEU A 432 31.43 6.65 3.94
C LEU A 432 31.85 7.60 5.06
N LYS A 433 32.91 7.23 5.78
CA LYS A 433 33.47 8.02 6.88
C LYS A 433 34.86 8.56 6.49
N ASN A 434 35.18 9.75 7.01
CA ASN A 434 36.53 10.29 7.04
C ASN A 434 36.96 10.35 8.52
N GLY A 435 37.78 9.41 8.95
CA GLY A 435 38.02 9.18 10.38
C GLY A 435 36.72 8.72 11.06
N ILE A 436 36.22 9.53 11.99
CA ILE A 436 34.95 9.27 12.70
C ILE A 436 33.74 9.97 12.06
N ASP A 437 33.98 10.94 11.16
CA ASP A 437 32.93 11.82 10.64
C ASP A 437 32.19 11.13 9.49
N LEU A 438 30.86 11.05 9.59
CA LEU A 438 30.01 10.55 8.51
C LEU A 438 29.90 11.60 7.39
N LYS A 439 30.30 11.21 6.18
CA LYS A 439 30.28 12.11 5.01
C LYS A 439 29.11 11.82 4.10
N ALA A 440 28.83 10.54 3.84
CA ALA A 440 27.74 10.13 2.97
C ALA A 440 27.21 8.73 3.32
N VAL A 441 25.95 8.49 3.01
CA VAL A 441 25.28 7.18 3.07
C VAL A 441 24.88 6.73 1.67
N PHE A 442 25.17 5.48 1.35
CA PHE A 442 24.96 4.85 0.06
C PHE A 442 23.92 3.74 0.19
N LEU A 443 22.80 3.89 -0.50
CA LEU A 443 21.78 2.85 -0.65
C LEU A 443 21.98 2.16 -2.01
N VAL A 444 22.46 0.92 -1.96
CA VAL A 444 22.70 0.07 -3.12
C VAL A 444 21.49 -0.85 -3.30
N ASN A 445 20.71 -0.61 -4.36
CA ASN A 445 19.59 -1.48 -4.76
C ASN A 445 20.04 -2.34 -5.94
N ILE A 446 19.88 -3.65 -5.83
CA ILE A 446 20.22 -4.60 -6.89
C ILE A 446 18.93 -5.32 -7.25
N SER A 447 18.54 -5.30 -8.52
CA SER A 447 17.32 -6.00 -8.94
C SER A 447 17.35 -6.42 -10.40
N ASP A 448 16.38 -7.23 -10.83
CA ASP A 448 16.26 -7.62 -12.23
C ASP A 448 16.12 -6.41 -13.15
N ILE A 449 16.83 -6.49 -14.28
CA ILE A 449 16.69 -5.49 -15.31
C ILE A 449 15.26 -5.49 -15.87
N GLY A 450 14.74 -4.29 -16.11
CA GLY A 450 13.41 -4.11 -16.69
C GLY A 450 12.27 -4.03 -15.68
N LEU A 451 12.50 -4.29 -14.37
CA LEU A 451 11.51 -3.96 -13.32
C LEU A 451 11.07 -2.50 -13.43
N ASN A 452 12.04 -1.62 -13.70
CA ASN A 452 11.82 -0.25 -14.13
C ASN A 452 12.61 0.02 -15.43
N MET A 453 11.98 0.52 -16.50
CA MET A 453 12.66 0.78 -17.78
C MET A 453 13.63 1.98 -17.74
N SER A 454 13.76 2.66 -16.60
CA SER A 454 14.79 3.67 -16.35
C SER A 454 15.85 3.15 -15.37
N ASP A 455 15.80 1.86 -15.01
CA ASP A 455 16.71 1.13 -14.13
C ASP A 455 16.93 1.76 -12.74
N LEU A 456 16.00 2.64 -12.31
CA LEU A 456 16.04 3.31 -11.00
C LEU A 456 15.77 2.35 -9.81
N THR A 457 15.46 1.08 -10.11
CA THR A 457 15.32 -0.02 -9.15
C THR A 457 16.61 -0.83 -9.02
N ASN A 458 17.59 -0.62 -9.89
CA ASN A 458 18.89 -1.27 -9.86
C ASN A 458 19.96 -0.17 -9.91
N CYS A 459 20.15 0.53 -8.78
CA CYS A 459 20.90 1.78 -8.72
C CYS A 459 21.60 1.98 -7.38
N ILE A 460 22.55 2.92 -7.36
CA ILE A 460 23.12 3.48 -6.12
C ILE A 460 22.48 4.84 -5.85
N LYS A 461 21.87 5.03 -4.68
CA LYS A 461 21.44 6.34 -4.19
C LYS A 461 22.44 6.82 -3.15
N VAL A 462 22.91 8.06 -3.27
CA VAL A 462 23.92 8.68 -2.41
C VAL A 462 23.29 9.85 -1.68
N PHE A 463 23.29 9.81 -0.37
CA PHE A 463 22.95 10.93 0.50
C PHE A 463 24.25 11.51 1.03
N VAL A 464 24.60 12.72 0.60
CA VAL A 464 25.78 13.44 1.10
C VAL A 464 25.34 14.35 2.24
N LEU A 465 25.80 14.05 3.45
CA LEU A 465 25.46 14.78 4.67
C LEU A 465 26.43 15.94 4.88
N ASP A 466 27.73 15.67 4.69
CA ASP A 466 28.80 16.65 4.83
C ASP A 466 29.71 16.65 3.61
N SER A 467 29.68 17.75 2.86
CA SER A 467 30.52 17.97 1.69
C SER A 467 31.96 18.35 2.03
N ASN A 468 32.26 18.72 3.29
CA ASN A 468 33.58 19.19 3.67
C ASN A 468 34.61 18.06 3.58
N GLY A 469 35.59 18.26 2.70
CA GLY A 469 36.63 17.27 2.41
C GLY A 469 36.20 16.13 1.48
N LEU A 470 34.92 15.99 1.14
CA LEU A 470 34.43 14.98 0.21
C LEU A 470 34.55 15.49 -1.23
N SER A 471 35.62 15.09 -1.92
CA SER A 471 35.83 15.41 -3.32
C SER A 471 35.05 14.49 -4.27
N LYS A 472 34.91 14.92 -5.52
CA LYS A 472 34.40 14.08 -6.62
C LYS A 472 35.16 12.76 -6.76
N ASP A 473 36.49 12.78 -6.64
CA ASP A 473 37.31 11.56 -6.82
C ASP A 473 37.02 10.53 -5.74
N ILE A 474 36.85 10.96 -4.48
CA ILE A 474 36.51 10.08 -3.37
C ILE A 474 35.11 9.49 -3.54
N LEU A 475 34.15 10.30 -4.00
CA LEU A 475 32.83 9.81 -4.36
C LEU A 475 32.93 8.72 -5.45
N TYR A 476 33.67 8.97 -6.53
CA TYR A 476 33.82 8.02 -7.64
C TYR A 476 34.55 6.74 -7.22
N LEU A 477 35.58 6.84 -6.38
CA LEU A 477 36.26 5.68 -5.78
C LEU A 477 35.28 4.86 -4.94
N THR A 478 34.45 5.50 -4.13
CA THR A 478 33.44 4.84 -3.30
C THR A 478 32.40 4.13 -4.16
N ILE A 479 31.87 4.81 -5.18
CA ILE A 479 30.93 4.23 -6.15
C ILE A 479 31.58 3.03 -6.85
N SER A 480 32.85 3.15 -7.27
CA SER A 480 33.59 2.06 -7.91
C SER A 480 33.68 0.84 -7.00
N SER A 481 34.05 1.03 -5.73
CA SER A 481 34.13 -0.07 -4.75
C SER A 481 32.78 -0.74 -4.50
N LEU A 482 31.68 0.02 -4.50
CA LEU A 482 30.33 -0.53 -4.34
C LEU A 482 29.78 -1.17 -5.63
N SER A 483 30.27 -0.72 -6.79
CA SER A 483 29.79 -1.17 -8.09
C SER A 483 30.06 -2.65 -8.35
N VAL A 484 31.04 -3.25 -7.68
CA VAL A 484 31.40 -4.68 -7.81
C VAL A 484 30.22 -5.62 -7.52
N LYS A 485 29.22 -5.16 -6.76
CA LYS A 485 27.99 -5.93 -6.47
C LYS A 485 27.02 -6.04 -7.64
N PHE A 486 27.14 -5.15 -8.63
CA PHE A 486 26.30 -5.18 -9.82
C PHE A 486 26.90 -6.13 -10.86
N GLU A 487 26.07 -6.83 -11.62
CA GLU A 487 26.53 -7.62 -12.77
C GLU A 487 26.79 -6.75 -14.00
N GLN A 488 26.12 -5.60 -14.08
CA GLN A 488 26.14 -4.72 -15.24
C GLN A 488 27.38 -3.83 -15.25
N HIS A 489 27.89 -3.50 -16.44
CA HIS A 489 29.03 -2.59 -16.62
C HIS A 489 28.67 -1.12 -16.37
N GLU A 490 27.43 -0.77 -16.68
CA GLU A 490 26.85 0.55 -16.47
C GLU A 490 25.73 0.45 -15.44
N MET A 491 25.63 1.44 -14.55
CA MET A 491 24.60 1.50 -13.52
C MET A 491 24.21 2.94 -13.19
N PRO A 492 22.92 3.21 -12.91
CA PRO A 492 22.48 4.51 -12.46
C PRO A 492 22.98 4.88 -11.05
N VAL A 493 23.37 6.14 -10.90
CA VAL A 493 23.67 6.78 -9.61
C VAL A 493 22.77 8.01 -9.44
N LEU A 494 22.15 8.12 -8.26
CA LEU A 494 21.35 9.27 -7.85
C LEU A 494 21.99 9.95 -6.64
N ILE A 495 22.38 11.22 -6.77
CA ILE A 495 23.00 12.00 -5.68
C ILE A 495 22.00 12.99 -5.10
N TYR A 496 21.91 13.00 -3.77
CA TYR A 496 21.21 13.99 -2.97
C TYR A 496 22.16 14.59 -1.93
N PRO A 497 22.13 15.91 -1.68
CA PRO A 497 21.39 16.92 -2.44
C PRO A 497 22.09 17.26 -3.77
N VAL A 498 21.33 17.81 -4.72
CA VAL A 498 21.88 18.28 -6.02
C VAL A 498 23.04 19.27 -5.85
N SER A 499 22.97 20.12 -4.82
CA SER A 499 24.00 21.13 -4.55
C SER A 499 25.40 20.53 -4.39
N PHE A 500 25.52 19.30 -3.87
CA PHE A 500 26.82 18.62 -3.80
C PHE A 500 27.40 18.38 -5.19
N ALA A 501 26.58 17.87 -6.12
CA ALA A 501 27.01 17.60 -7.49
C ALA A 501 27.44 18.89 -8.21
N GLU A 502 26.73 19.98 -7.98
CA GLU A 502 27.06 21.31 -8.53
C GLU A 502 28.37 21.85 -7.94
N THR A 503 28.51 21.87 -6.61
CA THR A 503 29.72 22.37 -5.94
C THR A 503 30.97 21.56 -6.27
N GLN A 504 30.86 20.24 -6.36
CA GLN A 504 31.99 19.35 -6.68
C GLN A 504 32.16 19.10 -8.18
N SER A 505 31.39 19.78 -9.05
CA SER A 505 31.44 19.62 -10.52
C SER A 505 31.34 18.14 -10.94
N VAL A 506 30.45 17.40 -10.28
CA VAL A 506 30.08 16.04 -10.67
C VAL A 506 29.14 16.16 -11.88
N PRO A 507 29.51 15.64 -13.05
CA PRO A 507 28.64 15.68 -14.21
C PRO A 507 27.39 14.84 -13.95
N TYR A 508 26.24 15.40 -14.28
CA TYR A 508 24.97 14.68 -14.25
C TYR A 508 24.21 14.90 -15.56
N GLU A 509 23.52 13.86 -16.02
CA GLU A 509 22.78 13.86 -17.27
C GLU A 509 21.39 14.47 -17.12
N LYS A 510 20.78 14.27 -15.95
CA LYS A 510 19.36 14.57 -15.67
C LYS A 510 19.18 14.93 -14.20
N LEU A 511 18.09 15.66 -13.93
CA LEU A 511 17.51 15.77 -12.60
C LEU A 511 16.28 14.88 -12.52
N TYR A 512 16.19 14.07 -11.47
CA TYR A 512 14.98 13.32 -11.15
C TYR A 512 14.38 13.85 -9.85
N GLN A 513 13.09 14.16 -9.89
CA GLN A 513 12.29 14.38 -8.69
C GLN A 513 11.70 13.05 -8.26
N MET A 514 11.94 12.68 -7.01
CA MET A 514 11.23 11.63 -6.31
C MET A 514 10.04 12.27 -5.59
N TRP A 515 8.83 11.96 -6.06
CA TRP A 515 7.61 12.34 -5.36
C TRP A 515 7.19 11.21 -4.43
N VAL A 516 6.79 11.57 -3.22
CA VAL A 516 6.24 10.65 -2.23
C VAL A 516 4.89 11.16 -1.75
N LEU A 517 3.95 10.25 -1.53
CA LEU A 517 2.68 10.47 -0.86
C LEU A 517 2.52 9.48 0.29
N ASN A 518 2.27 10.01 1.49
CA ASN A 518 1.74 9.22 2.59
C ASN A 518 0.24 9.00 2.36
N THR A 519 -0.17 7.74 2.21
CA THR A 519 -1.54 7.38 1.81
C THR A 519 -2.58 7.72 2.88
N GLN A 520 -2.18 7.89 4.14
CA GLN A 520 -3.06 8.39 5.22
C GLN A 520 -3.61 9.80 4.93
N TYR A 521 -2.93 10.55 4.07
CA TYR A 521 -3.31 11.89 3.61
C TYR A 521 -3.97 11.88 2.22
N GLY A 522 -4.43 10.71 1.75
CA GLY A 522 -4.99 10.52 0.40
C GLY A 522 -6.12 11.49 0.01
N ASP A 523 -6.96 11.92 0.96
CA ASP A 523 -8.01 12.91 0.67
C ASP A 523 -7.45 14.24 0.14
N GLN A 524 -6.29 14.68 0.63
CA GLN A 524 -5.65 15.90 0.15
C GLN A 524 -5.16 15.74 -1.31
N TYR A 525 -4.58 14.57 -1.62
CA TYR A 525 -4.18 14.19 -2.98
C TYR A 525 -5.37 14.22 -3.95
N PHE A 526 -6.49 13.58 -3.57
CA PHE A 526 -7.68 13.55 -4.43
C PHE A 526 -8.32 14.93 -4.62
N ARG A 527 -8.22 15.83 -3.63
CA ARG A 527 -8.68 17.22 -3.76
C ARG A 527 -7.90 17.96 -4.84
N CYS A 528 -6.57 17.83 -4.84
CA CYS A 528 -5.70 18.39 -5.89
C CYS A 528 -6.03 17.81 -7.27
N LEU A 529 -6.16 16.48 -7.37
CA LEU A 529 -6.50 15.81 -8.63
C LEU A 529 -7.86 16.23 -9.20
N LYS A 530 -8.88 16.40 -8.36
CA LYS A 530 -10.22 16.83 -8.81
C LYS A 530 -10.16 18.20 -9.48
N GLY A 531 -9.34 19.12 -8.97
CA GLY A 531 -9.07 20.40 -9.62
C GLY A 531 -8.34 20.25 -10.95
N LEU A 532 -7.30 19.40 -10.99
CA LEU A 532 -6.52 19.13 -12.18
C LEU A 532 -7.33 18.50 -13.32
N PHE A 533 -8.16 17.49 -13.03
CA PHE A 533 -8.94 16.78 -14.05
C PHE A 533 -10.10 17.61 -14.63
N ARG A 534 -10.69 18.51 -13.84
CA ARG A 534 -11.64 19.50 -14.37
C ARG A 534 -10.99 20.37 -15.45
N ASN A 535 -9.75 20.81 -15.22
CA ASN A 535 -8.99 21.66 -16.14
C ASN A 535 -8.35 20.91 -17.34
N ILE A 536 -8.37 19.58 -17.34
CA ILE A 536 -7.87 18.73 -18.45
C ILE A 536 -9.03 18.25 -19.34
N SER A 537 -10.26 18.25 -18.80
CA SER A 537 -11.48 17.84 -19.51
C SER A 537 -12.25 19.01 -20.13
N SER A 538 -11.89 20.24 -19.76
CA SER A 538 -12.25 21.51 -20.43
C SER A 538 -11.24 21.83 -21.52
#